data_AF-E4TXF3-F1
#
_entry.id   AF-E4TXF3-F1
#
_cell.length_a   1.000
_cell.length_b   1.000
_cell.length_c   1.000
_cell.angle_alpha   90.00
_cell.angle_beta   90.00
_cell.angle_gamma   90.00
#
_symmetry.space_group_name_H-M   'P 1'
#
loop_
_entity.id
_entity.type
_entity.pdbx_description
1 polymer ?
#
loop_
_entity_poly.entity_id
_entity_poly.type
_entity_poly.pdbx_seq_one_letter_code
_entity_poly.pdbx_strand_id
1 'polypeptide(L)'
;MYYVIQRHHGDPKKHYLAYTVPRYISSENSQNIIFEFRHNDTVKRKWAPKEEIVLLTDNEQFFKETLEKLESLKRTHLERIGAAETQLNQEISAMLSTMQTEFETIKKNN
;
A
#
# COMPACT_ATOMS: atom_id res chain seq x y z
N MET A 1 24.08 1.36 9.26
CA MET A 1 22.61 1.27 9.34
C MET A 1 22.12 1.04 7.93
N TYR A 2 21.12 0.19 7.73
CA TYR A 2 20.50 -0.03 6.42
C TYR A 2 19.06 0.44 6.44
N TYR A 3 18.61 0.97 5.31
CA TYR A 3 17.26 1.45 5.07
C TYR A 3 16.55 0.47 4.14
N VAL A 4 15.35 0.08 4.53
CA VAL A 4 14.56 -0.97 3.86
C VAL A 4 13.20 -0.41 3.47
N ILE A 5 12.80 -0.64 2.23
CA ILE A 5 11.43 -0.49 1.76
C ILE A 5 10.95 -1.88 1.35
N GLN A 6 9.91 -2.39 2.03
CA GLN A 6 9.31 -3.69 1.79
C GLN A 6 7.87 -3.50 1.34
N ARG A 7 7.41 -4.27 0.35
CA ARG A 7 5.99 -4.31 -0.05
C ARG A 7 5.11 -4.71 1.13
N HIS A 8 3.93 -4.11 1.21
CA HIS A 8 2.93 -4.43 2.21
C HIS A 8 1.73 -5.07 1.52
N HIS A 9 1.34 -6.24 2.01
CA HIS A 9 0.18 -6.98 1.53
C HIS A 9 -0.98 -6.81 2.50
N GLY A 10 -2.22 -6.80 1.98
CA GLY A 10 -3.44 -6.87 2.78
C GLY A 10 -4.17 -5.55 3.02
N ASP A 11 -3.58 -4.40 2.70
CA ASP A 11 -4.27 -3.10 2.76
C ASP A 11 -4.14 -2.36 1.42
N PRO A 12 -5.24 -2.14 0.67
CA PRO A 12 -5.19 -1.45 -0.62
C PRO A 12 -4.72 0.00 -0.52
N LYS A 13 -4.69 0.59 0.69
CA LYS A 13 -4.19 1.94 0.96
C LYS A 13 -2.75 1.97 1.48
N LYS A 14 -2.15 0.80 1.77
CA LYS A 14 -0.75 0.69 2.20
C LYS A 14 0.01 -0.28 1.30
N HIS A 15 0.85 0.29 0.43
CA HIS A 15 1.62 -0.48 -0.55
C HIS A 15 2.99 -0.94 -0.05
N TYR A 16 3.54 -0.30 0.99
CA TYR A 16 4.86 -0.63 1.52
C TYR A 16 5.03 -0.24 3.00
N LEU A 17 6.07 -0.80 3.61
CA LEU A 17 6.63 -0.45 4.91
C LEU A 17 8.05 0.05 4.70
N ALA A 18 8.40 1.15 5.37
CA ALA A 18 9.75 1.69 5.38
C ALA A 18 10.31 1.61 6.81
N TYR A 19 11.51 1.06 6.96
CA TYR A 19 12.14 0.88 8.27
C TYR A 19 13.66 0.78 8.16
N THR A 20 14.34 0.96 9.29
CA THR A 20 15.81 0.85 9.37
C THR A 20 16.22 -0.39 10.16
N VAL A 21 17.32 -1.01 9.74
CA VAL A 21 17.90 -2.18 10.39
C VAL A 21 19.41 -1.99 10.58
N PRO A 22 19.97 -2.32 11.75
CA PRO A 22 21.41 -2.25 11.96
C PRO A 22 22.17 -3.28 11.11
N ARG A 23 21.56 -4.44 10.85
CA ARG A 23 22.16 -5.55 10.14
C ARG A 23 21.12 -6.39 9.40
N TYR A 24 21.54 -6.98 8.29
CA TYR A 24 20.80 -8.02 7.59
C TYR A 24 21.73 -9.18 7.22
N ILE A 25 21.14 -10.35 6.98
CA ILE A 25 21.81 -11.54 6.47
C ILE A 25 21.08 -11.92 5.18
N SER A 26 21.82 -12.02 4.09
CA SER A 26 21.32 -12.47 2.79
C SER A 26 22.30 -13.47 2.21
N SER A 27 21.79 -14.45 1.46
CA SER A 27 22.58 -15.44 0.74
C SER A 27 22.01 -15.56 -0.66
N GLU A 28 22.86 -15.73 -1.68
CA GLU A 28 22.43 -15.84 -3.08
C GLU A 28 21.40 -16.98 -3.28
N ASN A 29 21.62 -18.11 -2.60
CA ASN A 29 20.80 -19.32 -2.73
C ASN A 29 19.51 -19.28 -1.91
N SER A 30 19.29 -18.24 -1.10
CA SER A 30 18.08 -18.07 -0.29
C SER A 30 17.10 -17.12 -0.97
N GLN A 31 15.81 -17.47 -0.97
CA GLN A 31 14.74 -16.55 -1.38
C GLN A 31 14.40 -15.50 -0.30
N ASN A 32 14.95 -15.64 0.90
CA ASN A 32 14.70 -14.77 2.03
C ASN A 32 15.93 -13.96 2.44
N ILE A 33 15.68 -12.75 2.95
CA ILE A 33 16.60 -11.92 3.71
C ILE A 33 16.17 -11.98 5.19
N ILE A 34 17.15 -12.04 6.09
CA ILE A 34 16.91 -11.95 7.53
C ILE A 34 17.34 -10.57 8.00
N PHE A 35 16.43 -9.84 8.62
CA PHE A 35 16.70 -8.55 9.24
C PHE A 35 16.86 -8.71 10.75
N GLU A 36 17.93 -8.15 11.30
CA GLU A 36 18.20 -8.16 12.74
C GLU A 36 17.80 -6.83 13.38
N PHE A 37 16.96 -6.89 14.40
CA PHE A 37 16.52 -5.76 15.21
C PHE A 37 17.06 -5.92 16.62
N ARG A 38 17.51 -4.84 17.25
CA ARG A 38 17.82 -4.83 18.68
C ARG A 38 16.60 -4.34 19.45
N HIS A 39 16.16 -5.14 20.43
CA HIS A 39 15.11 -4.74 21.35
C HIS A 39 15.48 -5.22 22.75
N ASN A 40 15.70 -4.30 23.68
CA ASN A 40 16.12 -4.57 25.07
C ASN A 40 17.34 -5.51 25.13
N ASP A 41 18.41 -5.15 24.43
CA ASP A 41 19.66 -5.93 24.27
C ASP A 41 19.51 -7.35 23.69
N THR A 42 18.30 -7.74 23.28
CA THR A 42 18.04 -9.01 22.61
C THR A 42 17.95 -8.79 21.10
N VAL A 43 18.65 -9.64 20.33
CA VAL A 43 18.56 -9.66 18.86
C VAL A 43 17.29 -10.39 18.44
N LYS A 44 16.34 -9.67 17.83
CA LYS A 44 15.16 -10.23 17.17
C LYS A 44 15.43 -10.33 15.67
N ARG A 45 15.01 -11.44 15.06
CA ARG A 45 15.17 -11.69 13.62
C ARG A 45 13.82 -11.73 12.95
N LYS A 46 13.70 -11.04 11.83
CA LYS A 46 12.52 -11.12 10.94
C LYS A 46 12.97 -11.63 9.58
N TRP A 47 12.23 -12.60 9.05
CA TRP A 47 12.41 -13.10 7.71
C TRP A 47 11.54 -12.28 6.75
N ALA A 48 12.10 -11.91 5.60
CA ALA A 48 11.39 -11.22 4.53
C ALA A 48 11.76 -11.85 3.18
N PRO A 49 10.79 -12.17 2.33
CA PRO A 49 11.06 -12.60 0.96
C PRO A 49 11.80 -11.51 0.18
N LYS A 50 12.83 -11.88 -0.58
CA LYS A 50 13.61 -10.95 -1.41
C LYS A 50 12.74 -10.21 -2.43
N GLU A 51 11.78 -10.92 -3.01
CA GLU A 51 10.82 -10.39 -3.98
C GLU A 51 9.91 -9.28 -3.41
N GLU A 52 9.77 -9.23 -2.09
CA GLU A 52 9.04 -8.15 -1.41
C GLU A 52 9.92 -6.94 -1.10
N ILE A 53 11.24 -7.04 -1.22
CA ILE A 53 12.15 -5.92 -0.94
C ILE A 53 12.22 -5.01 -2.16
N VAL A 54 11.63 -3.83 -2.03
CA VAL A 54 11.66 -2.78 -3.06
C VAL A 54 13.01 -2.07 -3.05
N LEU A 55 13.54 -1.79 -1.85
CA LEU A 55 14.84 -1.15 -1.68
C LEU A 55 15.52 -1.66 -0.41
N LEU A 56 16.81 -1.95 -0.51
CA LEU A 56 17.71 -2.18 0.61
C LEU A 56 19.02 -1.44 0.31
N THR A 57 19.34 -0.42 1.11
CA THR A 57 20.50 0.44 0.87
C THR A 57 21.08 0.96 2.18
N ASP A 58 22.37 1.28 2.20
CA ASP A 58 23.03 2.06 3.26
C ASP A 58 23.06 3.57 2.94
N ASN A 59 22.65 3.98 1.74
CA ASN A 59 22.57 5.38 1.33
C ASN A 59 21.22 6.00 1.75
N GLU A 60 21.28 6.84 2.79
CA GLU A 60 20.10 7.53 3.32
C GLU A 60 19.43 8.47 2.30
N GLN A 61 20.22 9.17 1.48
CA GLN A 61 19.69 10.12 0.51
C GLN A 61 18.89 9.39 -0.57
N PHE A 62 19.44 8.30 -1.09
CA PHE A 62 18.75 7.47 -2.08
C PHE A 62 17.47 6.84 -1.50
N PHE A 63 17.49 6.44 -0.23
CA PHE A 63 16.30 5.99 0.47
C PHE A 63 15.23 7.07 0.57
N LYS A 64 15.58 8.30 0.98
CA LYS A 64 14.63 9.42 1.07
C LYS A 64 14.00 9.75 -0.28
N GLU A 65 14.82 9.88 -1.32
CA GLU A 65 14.33 10.16 -2.68
C GLU A 65 13.40 9.07 -3.21
N THR A 66 13.71 7.80 -2.92
CA THR A 66 12.86 6.68 -3.32
C THR A 66 11.55 6.71 -2.54
N LEU A 67 11.59 6.99 -1.24
CA LEU A 67 10.41 7.08 -0.39
C LEU A 67 9.48 8.22 -0.84
N GLU A 68 10.03 9.40 -1.15
CA GLU A 68 9.26 10.54 -1.66
C GLU A 68 8.55 10.22 -2.98
N LYS A 69 9.25 9.55 -3.92
CA LYS A 69 8.65 9.08 -5.18
C LYS A 69 7.50 8.12 -4.92
N LEU A 70 7.68 7.17 -4.00
CA LEU A 70 6.65 6.19 -3.65
C LEU A 70 5.44 6.84 -2.95
N GLU A 71 5.65 7.80 -2.04
CA GLU A 71 4.55 8.54 -1.40
C GLU A 71 3.77 9.37 -2.44
N SER A 72 4.47 10.01 -3.40
CA SER A 72 3.79 10.73 -4.48
C SER A 72 2.93 9.80 -5.34
N LEU A 73 3.44 8.61 -5.70
CA LEU A 73 2.68 7.61 -6.45
C LEU A 73 1.47 7.11 -5.67
N LYS A 74 1.64 6.84 -4.37
CA LYS A 74 0.58 6.42 -3.46
C LYS A 74 -0.51 7.49 -3.38
N ARG A 75 -0.16 8.77 -3.24
CA ARG A 75 -1.13 9.88 -3.23
C ARG A 75 -1.96 9.89 -4.52
N THR A 76 -1.31 9.86 -5.67
CA THR A 76 -2.01 9.82 -6.97
C THR A 76 -2.91 8.59 -7.11
N HIS A 77 -2.47 7.43 -6.60
CA HIS A 77 -3.29 6.22 -6.61
C HIS A 77 -4.54 6.35 -5.72
N LEU A 78 -4.38 6.87 -4.51
CA LEU A 78 -5.48 7.10 -3.57
C LEU A 78 -6.49 8.13 -4.10
N GLU A 79 -6.02 9.19 -4.76
CA GLU A 79 -6.88 10.17 -5.43
C GLU A 79 -7.75 9.51 -6.52
N ARG A 80 -7.15 8.62 -7.32
CA ARG A 80 -7.89 7.87 -8.35
C ARG A 80 -8.92 6.92 -7.75
N ILE A 81 -8.59 6.24 -6.64
CA ILE A 81 -9.56 5.40 -5.92
C ILE A 81 -10.73 6.25 -5.42
N GLY A 82 -10.46 7.39 -4.78
CA GLY A 82 -11.52 8.27 -4.28
C GLY A 82 -12.40 8.84 -5.39
N ALA A 83 -11.82 9.19 -6.54
CA ALA A 83 -12.57 9.63 -7.71
C ALA A 83 -13.49 8.53 -8.26
N ALA A 84 -12.99 7.29 -8.35
CA ALA A 84 -13.78 6.15 -8.80
C ALA A 84 -14.91 5.81 -7.82
N GLU A 85 -14.67 5.86 -6.51
CA GLU A 85 -15.69 5.68 -5.47
C GLU A 85 -16.80 6.76 -5.58
N THR A 86 -16.40 8.01 -5.84
CA THR A 86 -17.36 9.11 -6.01
C THR A 86 -18.23 8.92 -7.24
N GLN A 87 -17.63 8.54 -8.38
CA GLN A 87 -18.37 8.26 -9.61
C GLN A 87 -19.36 7.10 -9.43
N LEU A 88 -18.92 6.01 -8.80
CA LEU A 88 -19.79 4.86 -8.52
C LEU A 88 -21.00 5.27 -7.65
N ASN A 89 -20.78 6.07 -6.61
CA ASN A 89 -21.86 6.55 -5.76
C ASN A 89 -22.86 7.45 -6.51
N GLN A 90 -22.37 8.26 -7.45
CA GLN A 90 -23.23 9.07 -8.33
C GLN A 90 -24.08 8.19 -9.24
N GLU A 91 -23.50 7.17 -9.86
CA GLU A 91 -24.21 6.22 -10.73
C GLU A 91 -25.27 5.44 -9.95
N ILE A 92 -24.95 4.95 -8.75
CA ILE A 92 -25.91 4.29 -7.85
C ILE A 92 -27.07 5.23 -7.51
N SER A 93 -26.78 6.47 -7.15
CA SER A 93 -27.81 7.45 -6.77
C SER A 93 -28.73 7.79 -7.95
N ALA A 94 -28.17 7.96 -9.14
CA ALA A 94 -28.93 8.22 -10.36
C ALA A 94 -29.84 7.04 -10.73
N MET A 95 -29.34 5.81 -10.62
CA MET A 95 -30.12 4.61 -10.86
C MET A 95 -31.28 4.48 -9.87
N LEU A 96 -31.04 4.68 -8.57
CA LEU A 96 -32.09 4.65 -7.54
C LEU A 96 -33.16 5.72 -7.78
N SER A 97 -32.77 6.94 -8.14
CA SER A 97 -33.70 8.01 -8.47
C SER A 97 -34.55 7.69 -9.70
N THR A 98 -33.94 7.08 -10.71
CA THR A 98 -34.63 6.65 -11.94
C THR A 98 -35.66 5.59 -11.62
N MET A 99 -35.26 4.53 -10.90
CA MET A 99 -36.19 3.46 -10.48
C MET A 99 -37.35 4.01 -9.67
N GLN A 100 -37.10 4.93 -8.73
CA GLN A 100 -38.15 5.53 -7.93
C GLN A 100 -39.15 6.35 -8.77
N THR A 101 -38.65 7.07 -9.78
CA THR A 101 -39.49 7.81 -10.73
C THR A 101 -40.35 6.86 -11.57
N GLU A 102 -39.78 5.74 -12.04
CA GLU A 102 -40.52 4.71 -12.76
C GLU A 102 -41.60 4.07 -11.88
N PHE A 103 -41.30 3.74 -10.62
CA PHE A 103 -42.27 3.21 -9.66
C PHE A 103 -43.46 4.15 -9.43
N GLU A 104 -43.21 5.44 -9.21
CA GLU A 104 -44.27 6.44 -9.03
C GLU A 104 -45.12 6.62 -10.29
N THR A 105 -44.51 6.50 -11.47
CA THR A 105 -45.22 6.58 -12.76
C THR A 105 -46.16 5.39 -12.95
N ILE A 106 -45.70 4.17 -12.64
CA ILE A 106 -46.52 2.96 -12.69
C ILE A 106 -47.70 3.06 -11.72
N LYS A 107 -47.46 3.56 -10.50
CA LYS A 107 -48.49 3.71 -9.47
C LYS A 107 -49.58 4.72 -9.82
N LYS A 108 -49.26 5.77 -10.59
CA LYS A 108 -50.24 6.79 -11.06
C LYS A 108 -51.08 6.32 -12.25
N ASN A 109 -50.61 5.33 -12.99
CA ASN A 109 -51.27 4.80 -14.19
C ASN A 109 -52.15 3.57 -13.91
N ASN A 110 -52.23 3.13 -12.65
CA ASN A 110 -53.14 2.11 -12.12
C ASN A 110 -54.14 2.76 -11.14
#